data_AF-A0A6G4XX03-F1
#
_entry.id   AF-A0A6G4XX03-F1
#
_cell.length_a   1.000
_cell.length_b   1.000
_cell.length_c   1.000
_cell.angle_alpha   90.00
_cell.angle_beta   90.00
_cell.angle_gamma   90.00
#
_symmetry.space_group_name_H-M   'P 1'
#
loop_
_entity.id
_entity.type
_entity.pdbx_description
1 polymer ?
#
loop_
_entity_poly.entity_id
_entity_poly.type
_entity_poly.pdbx_seq_one_letter_code
_entity_poly.pdbx_strand_id
1 'polypeptide(L)'
;MAVAVLLCGALLAGATACGSSDNDAGADPSSTSTAEQQKFAKTRFVANAGLAAGAAYQWIIKPARDGKFKAGADGRKFTMVKAGLAGAFAYNRLKAAAKNAEGDPLLAKAVAPLTAGIESLKDLPAKLRKGEGADDAAGIFDNVINSVKDAGKEAGAPVVDKVPSMSQLGG
;
A
#
# COMPACT_ATOMS: atom_id res chain seq x y z
N MET A 1 -7.28 23.62 37.85
CA MET A 1 -6.21 24.62 38.08
C MET A 1 -5.21 24.07 39.10
N ALA A 2 -3.97 24.58 39.05
CA ALA A 2 -2.75 24.25 39.82
C ALA A 2 -1.97 23.01 39.30
N VAL A 3 -1.00 23.15 38.37
CA VAL A 3 0.41 23.65 38.50
C VAL A 3 1.29 22.58 39.17
N ALA A 4 2.04 21.76 38.42
CA ALA A 4 3.36 21.99 37.79
C ALA A 4 4.51 22.26 38.79
N VAL A 5 5.46 21.32 38.87
CA VAL A 5 6.84 21.56 39.33
C VAL A 5 7.80 20.93 38.31
N LEU A 6 8.56 21.83 37.68
CA LEU A 6 9.79 21.65 36.91
C LEU A 6 10.98 21.39 37.86
N LEU A 7 12.04 20.72 37.35
CA LEU A 7 13.46 21.10 37.56
C LEU A 7 14.33 20.23 36.61
N CYS A 8 14.81 20.77 35.49
CA CYS A 8 16.17 21.30 35.23
C CYS A 8 17.28 20.21 35.26
N GLY A 9 18.22 20.10 34.32
CA GLY A 9 18.70 20.99 33.27
C GLY A 9 20.24 20.91 33.22
N ALA A 10 20.81 20.70 32.03
CA ALA A 10 22.19 21.05 31.65
C ALA A 10 22.11 21.29 30.13
N LEU A 11 22.03 22.51 29.57
CA LEU A 11 22.90 23.71 29.62
C LEU A 11 24.35 23.45 29.20
N LEU A 12 24.57 23.51 27.89
CA LEU A 12 25.74 24.07 27.21
C LEU A 12 25.14 24.85 26.00
N ALA A 13 24.79 26.12 26.10
CA ALA A 13 25.67 27.30 26.02
C ALA A 13 26.59 27.27 24.78
N GLY A 14 26.14 27.95 23.71
CA GLY A 14 26.94 28.29 22.54
C GLY A 14 26.37 29.56 21.93
N ALA A 15 27.07 30.68 22.19
CA ALA A 15 26.65 32.05 21.91
C ALA A 15 26.71 32.39 20.41
N THR A 16 25.87 33.34 19.98
CA THR A 16 26.09 34.10 18.75
C THR A 16 27.37 34.92 18.89
N ALA A 17 28.43 34.54 18.19
CA ALA A 17 29.62 35.37 18.00
C ALA A 17 30.01 35.32 16.51
N CYS A 18 29.99 36.48 15.87
CA CYS A 18 30.67 36.69 14.60
C CYS A 18 32.18 36.66 14.87
N GLY A 19 32.93 35.76 14.22
CA GLY A 19 34.38 35.67 14.36
C GLY A 19 34.93 34.41 13.68
N SER A 20 35.72 34.59 12.63
CA SER A 20 36.34 33.56 11.80
C SER A 20 37.08 32.47 12.60
N SER A 21 36.86 31.19 12.24
CA SER A 21 37.87 30.26 11.71
C SER A 21 37.35 28.82 11.72
N ASP A 22 37.35 28.24 10.52
CA ASP A 22 37.27 26.85 10.06
C ASP A 22 37.08 25.64 11.01
N ASN A 23 36.26 24.72 10.46
CA ASN A 23 36.11 23.28 10.73
C ASN A 23 35.08 22.84 11.78
N ASP A 24 33.81 23.18 11.54
CA ASP A 24 32.70 22.33 11.96
C ASP A 24 32.51 21.22 10.92
N ALA A 25 32.91 20.00 11.28
CA ALA A 25 32.54 18.79 10.56
C ALA A 25 31.03 18.61 10.66
N GLY A 26 30.32 19.28 9.75
CA GLY A 26 28.91 19.06 9.51
C GLY A 26 28.70 17.57 9.27
N ALA A 27 27.92 16.94 10.13
CA ALA A 27 27.33 15.65 9.82
C ALA A 27 26.44 15.85 8.59
N ASP A 28 27.02 15.66 7.41
CA ASP A 28 26.31 15.60 6.15
C ASP A 28 25.20 14.54 6.30
N PRO A 29 23.92 14.86 6.01
CA PRO A 29 22.91 13.84 5.90
C PRO A 29 23.32 12.96 4.72
N SER A 30 24.03 11.86 5.03
CA SER A 30 24.62 10.97 4.04
C SER A 30 23.51 10.54 3.09
N SER A 31 23.64 10.98 1.84
CA SER A 31 22.69 10.65 0.78
C SER A 31 22.60 9.12 0.69
N THR A 32 21.41 8.57 0.89
CA THR A 32 21.19 7.12 0.76
C THR A 32 21.67 6.67 -0.61
N SER A 33 22.52 5.63 -0.65
CA SER A 33 23.05 5.12 -1.91
C SER A 33 21.91 4.66 -2.83
N THR A 34 22.10 4.73 -4.15
CA THR A 34 21.09 4.28 -5.14
C THR A 34 20.64 2.84 -4.89
N ALA A 35 21.55 1.95 -4.50
CA ALA A 35 21.22 0.55 -4.19
C ALA A 35 20.31 0.42 -2.97
N GLU A 36 20.49 1.27 -1.96
CA GLU A 36 19.68 1.27 -0.75
C GLU A 36 18.30 1.89 -0.99
N GLN A 37 18.21 2.92 -1.85
CA GLN A 37 16.93 3.44 -2.33
C GLN A 37 16.13 2.36 -3.08
N GLN A 38 16.77 1.58 -3.95
CA GLN A 38 16.13 0.47 -4.68
C GLN A 38 15.62 -0.63 -3.74
N LYS A 39 16.41 -1.02 -2.73
CA LYS A 39 15.99 -1.98 -1.71
C LYS A 39 14.78 -1.48 -0.94
N PHE A 40 14.77 -0.21 -0.57
CA PHE A 40 13.65 0.41 0.12
C PHE A 40 12.39 0.46 -0.77
N ALA A 41 12.55 0.81 -2.05
CA ALA A 41 11.49 0.77 -3.06
C ALA A 41 10.86 -0.62 -3.18
N LYS A 42 11.67 -1.68 -3.38
CA LYS A 42 11.19 -3.07 -3.43
C LYS A 42 10.47 -3.48 -2.14
N THR A 43 11.03 -3.13 -0.99
CA THR A 43 10.44 -3.47 0.31
C THR A 43 9.05 -2.84 0.47
N ARG A 44 8.91 -1.55 0.14
CA ARG A 44 7.63 -0.85 0.21
C ARG A 44 6.64 -1.32 -0.84
N PHE A 45 7.13 -1.68 -2.03
CA PHE A 45 6.32 -2.33 -3.06
C PHE A 45 5.71 -3.62 -2.51
N VAL A 46 6.54 -4.56 -2.04
CA VAL A 46 6.08 -5.86 -1.50
C VAL A 46 5.13 -5.68 -0.32
N ALA A 47 5.44 -4.77 0.61
CA ALA A 47 4.59 -4.52 1.76
C ALA A 47 3.18 -4.03 1.35
N ASN A 48 3.10 -3.05 0.44
CA ASN A 48 1.81 -2.54 0.01
C ASN A 48 1.06 -3.52 -0.90
N ALA A 49 1.78 -4.14 -1.84
CA ALA A 49 1.22 -5.14 -2.75
C ALA A 49 0.69 -6.37 -1.99
N GLY A 50 1.43 -6.86 -0.99
CA GLY A 50 1.03 -8.00 -0.18
C GLY A 50 -0.23 -7.72 0.64
N LEU A 51 -0.32 -6.53 1.24
CA LEU A 51 -1.52 -6.09 1.96
C LEU A 51 -2.73 -5.97 1.03
N ALA A 52 -2.54 -5.42 -0.18
CA ALA A 52 -3.61 -5.34 -1.17
C ALA A 52 -4.07 -6.74 -1.61
N ALA A 53 -3.14 -7.62 -1.91
CA ALA A 53 -3.40 -9.00 -2.33
C ALA A 53 -4.15 -9.78 -1.25
N GLY A 54 -3.73 -9.68 0.01
CA GLY A 54 -4.41 -10.34 1.12
C GLY A 54 -5.81 -9.78 1.39
N ALA A 55 -6.00 -8.46 1.28
CA ALA A 55 -7.32 -7.84 1.41
C ALA A 55 -8.29 -8.32 0.30
N ALA A 56 -7.84 -8.24 -0.95
CA ALA A 56 -8.63 -8.65 -2.11
C ALA A 56 -8.94 -10.16 -2.06
N TYR A 57 -7.95 -11.00 -1.75
CA TYR A 57 -8.15 -12.44 -1.66
C TYR A 57 -9.17 -12.80 -0.59
N GLN A 58 -8.98 -12.31 0.64
CA GLN A 58 -9.78 -12.74 1.78
C GLN A 58 -11.23 -12.25 1.74
N TRP A 59 -11.46 -11.04 1.23
CA TRP A 59 -12.76 -10.37 1.37
C TRP A 59 -13.48 -10.11 0.03
N ILE A 60 -12.84 -10.37 -1.10
CA ILE A 60 -13.46 -10.20 -2.43
C ILE A 60 -13.41 -11.53 -3.18
N ILE A 61 -12.23 -12.06 -3.46
CA ILE A 61 -12.05 -13.24 -4.32
C ILE A 61 -12.60 -14.50 -3.65
N LYS A 62 -12.21 -14.77 -2.40
CA LYS A 62 -12.68 -15.95 -1.67
C LYS A 62 -14.20 -15.94 -1.46
N PRO A 63 -14.84 -14.86 -0.97
CA PRO A 63 -16.30 -14.83 -0.84
C PRO A 63 -17.05 -14.94 -2.18
N ALA A 64 -16.48 -14.43 -3.29
CA ALA A 64 -17.05 -14.64 -4.62
C ALA A 64 -17.03 -16.12 -5.02
N ARG A 65 -15.87 -16.78 -4.86
CA ARG A 65 -15.73 -18.23 -5.11
C ARG A 65 -16.68 -19.07 -4.24
N ASP A 66 -16.89 -18.65 -2.99
CA ASP A 66 -17.82 -19.29 -2.06
C ASP A 66 -19.30 -18.95 -2.33
N GLY A 67 -19.60 -18.13 -3.35
CA GLY A 67 -20.96 -17.72 -3.70
C GLY A 67 -21.62 -16.79 -2.70
N LYS A 68 -20.85 -16.14 -1.80
CA LYS A 68 -21.36 -15.28 -0.71
C LYS A 68 -21.99 -13.97 -1.19
N PHE A 69 -21.82 -13.61 -2.47
CA PHE A 69 -22.48 -12.46 -3.09
C PHE A 69 -23.81 -12.79 -3.77
N LYS A 70 -24.12 -14.09 -3.96
CA LYS A 70 -25.34 -14.55 -4.64
C LYS A 70 -26.60 -14.17 -3.86
N ALA A 71 -27.70 -14.02 -4.58
CA ALA A 71 -29.00 -13.77 -3.95
C ALA A 71 -29.36 -14.91 -2.99
N GLY A 72 -29.89 -14.58 -1.80
CA GLY A 72 -30.22 -15.55 -0.76
C GLY A 72 -29.04 -16.08 0.05
N ALA A 73 -27.79 -15.70 -0.27
CA ALA A 73 -26.65 -16.07 0.56
C ALA A 73 -26.72 -15.43 1.95
N ASP A 74 -26.51 -16.23 2.98
CA ASP A 74 -26.48 -15.72 4.35
C ASP A 74 -25.33 -14.72 4.55
N GLY A 75 -25.62 -13.63 5.25
CA GLY A 75 -24.67 -12.53 5.46
C GLY A 75 -24.30 -11.70 4.23
N ARG A 76 -24.96 -11.87 3.07
CA ARG A 76 -24.63 -11.19 1.79
C ARG A 76 -24.36 -9.68 1.94
N LYS A 77 -25.20 -8.96 2.66
CA LYS A 77 -25.05 -7.50 2.87
C LYS A 77 -23.73 -7.17 3.58
N PHE A 78 -23.38 -7.93 4.61
CA PHE A 78 -22.15 -7.75 5.35
C PHE A 78 -20.93 -8.12 4.50
N THR A 79 -21.02 -9.18 3.71
CA THR A 79 -20.00 -9.55 2.73
C THR A 79 -19.76 -8.42 1.72
N MET A 80 -20.82 -7.79 1.20
CA MET A 80 -20.70 -6.64 0.29
C MET A 80 -20.04 -5.43 0.94
N VAL A 81 -20.38 -5.12 2.19
CA VAL A 81 -19.73 -4.03 2.94
C VAL A 81 -18.24 -4.31 3.12
N LYS A 82 -17.87 -5.53 3.56
CA LYS A 82 -16.47 -5.93 3.69
C LYS A 82 -15.71 -5.87 2.37
N ALA A 83 -16.31 -6.38 1.30
CA ALA A 83 -15.72 -6.36 -0.02
C ALA A 83 -15.49 -4.92 -0.52
N GLY A 84 -16.44 -4.01 -0.27
CA GLY A 84 -16.28 -2.59 -0.58
C GLY A 84 -15.11 -1.94 0.17
N LEU A 85 -15.02 -2.16 1.49
CA LEU A 85 -13.90 -1.66 2.30
C LEU A 85 -12.56 -2.26 1.86
N ALA A 86 -12.52 -3.58 1.64
CA ALA A 86 -11.34 -4.28 1.16
C ALA A 86 -10.91 -3.81 -0.23
N GLY A 87 -11.87 -3.55 -1.13
CA GLY A 87 -11.60 -3.06 -2.48
C GLY A 87 -11.00 -1.65 -2.46
N ALA A 88 -11.55 -0.75 -1.64
CA ALA A 88 -11.02 0.60 -1.48
C ALA A 88 -9.60 0.57 -0.87
N PHE A 89 -9.39 -0.24 0.17
CA PHE A 89 -8.08 -0.45 0.78
C PHE A 89 -7.07 -1.01 -0.22
N ALA A 90 -7.43 -2.08 -0.92
CA ALA A 90 -6.58 -2.73 -1.91
C ALA A 90 -6.19 -1.75 -3.03
N TYR A 91 -7.14 -0.98 -3.56
CA TYR A 91 -6.88 0.04 -4.57
C TYR A 91 -5.86 1.09 -4.08
N ASN A 92 -6.02 1.63 -2.87
CA ASN A 92 -5.07 2.60 -2.31
C ASN A 92 -3.67 2.00 -2.11
N ARG A 93 -3.59 0.76 -1.63
CA ARG A 93 -2.33 0.04 -1.44
C ARG A 93 -1.66 -0.33 -2.75
N LEU A 94 -2.41 -0.71 -3.77
CA LEU A 94 -1.89 -0.96 -5.11
C LEU A 94 -1.33 0.31 -5.73
N LYS A 95 -2.00 1.46 -5.59
CA LYS A 95 -1.43 2.75 -6.00
C LYS A 95 -0.12 3.07 -5.30
N ALA A 96 -0.05 2.83 -3.98
CA ALA A 96 1.19 3.01 -3.24
C ALA A 96 2.27 2.04 -3.74
N ALA A 97 1.93 0.78 -4.03
CA ALA A 97 2.86 -0.18 -4.61
C ALA A 97 3.39 0.29 -5.97
N ALA A 98 2.52 0.71 -6.90
CA ALA A 98 2.91 1.24 -8.20
C ALA A 98 3.87 2.44 -8.07
N LYS A 99 3.60 3.37 -7.15
CA LYS A 99 4.52 4.49 -6.87
C LYS A 99 5.86 4.03 -6.31
N ASN A 100 5.89 3.03 -5.43
CA ASN A 100 7.14 2.48 -4.91
C ASN A 100 7.94 1.74 -6.00
N ALA A 101 7.25 1.12 -6.97
CA ALA A 101 7.87 0.40 -8.08
C ALA A 101 8.70 1.32 -9.00
N GLU A 102 8.40 2.62 -9.07
CA GLU A 102 9.19 3.62 -9.81
C GLU A 102 10.64 3.73 -9.29
N GLY A 103 10.87 3.41 -8.02
CA GLY A 103 12.19 3.49 -7.38
C GLY A 103 13.11 2.30 -7.65
N ASP A 104 12.68 1.30 -8.42
CA ASP A 104 13.49 0.15 -8.80
C ASP A 104 13.48 -0.08 -10.33
N PRO A 105 14.63 -0.17 -11.01
CA PRO A 105 14.68 -0.29 -12.47
C PRO A 105 13.96 -1.51 -13.07
N LEU A 106 13.82 -2.60 -12.31
CA LEU A 106 13.11 -3.80 -12.79
C LEU A 106 11.60 -3.63 -12.61
N LEU A 107 11.16 -3.19 -11.42
CA LEU A 107 9.75 -2.91 -11.16
C LEU A 107 9.21 -1.75 -12.02
N ALA A 108 10.02 -0.73 -12.31
CA ALA A 108 9.65 0.43 -13.11
C ALA A 108 9.13 0.06 -14.51
N LYS A 109 9.64 -1.04 -15.09
CA LYS A 109 9.18 -1.57 -16.39
C LYS A 109 7.73 -2.04 -16.36
N ALA A 110 7.25 -2.46 -15.19
CA ALA A 110 5.89 -2.90 -14.99
C ALA A 110 4.95 -1.77 -14.51
N VAL A 111 5.45 -0.57 -14.17
CA VAL A 111 4.62 0.50 -13.60
C VAL A 111 3.47 0.91 -14.52
N ALA A 112 3.73 1.07 -15.82
CA ALA A 112 2.70 1.45 -16.78
C ALA A 112 1.56 0.40 -16.86
N PRO A 113 1.83 -0.89 -17.14
CA PRO A 113 0.77 -1.90 -17.15
C PRO A 113 0.11 -2.11 -15.78
N LEU A 114 0.86 -1.99 -14.67
CA LEU A 114 0.29 -2.07 -13.32
C LEU A 114 -0.68 -0.90 -13.07
N THR A 115 -0.31 0.32 -13.44
CA THR A 115 -1.15 1.51 -13.27
C THR A 115 -2.43 1.39 -14.09
N ALA A 116 -2.34 0.94 -15.35
CA ALA A 116 -3.52 0.69 -16.18
C ALA A 116 -4.46 -0.36 -15.55
N GLY A 117 -3.90 -1.46 -15.03
CA GLY A 117 -4.66 -2.48 -14.30
C GLY A 117 -5.35 -1.90 -13.06
N ILE A 118 -4.64 -1.10 -12.27
CA ILE A 118 -5.19 -0.44 -11.07
C ILE A 118 -6.28 0.57 -11.44
N GLU A 119 -6.12 1.32 -12.51
CA GLU A 119 -7.12 2.28 -12.99
C GLU A 119 -8.41 1.59 -13.44
N SER A 120 -8.32 0.39 -14.01
CA SER A 120 -9.51 -0.41 -14.35
C SER A 120 -10.39 -0.74 -13.14
N LEU A 121 -9.82 -0.74 -11.92
CA LEU A 121 -10.57 -0.93 -10.67
C LEU A 121 -11.41 0.29 -10.28
N LYS A 122 -11.13 1.48 -10.82
CA LYS A 122 -11.91 2.69 -10.55
C LYS A 122 -13.27 2.68 -11.24
N ASP A 123 -13.36 1.96 -12.35
CA ASP A 123 -14.58 1.83 -13.15
C ASP A 123 -15.53 0.75 -12.63
N LEU A 124 -15.02 -0.12 -11.74
CA LEU A 124 -15.77 -1.22 -11.13
C LEU A 124 -17.10 -0.78 -10.51
N PRO A 125 -17.17 0.29 -9.69
CA PRO A 125 -18.44 0.71 -9.10
C PRO A 125 -19.50 1.10 -10.13
N ALA A 126 -19.08 1.68 -11.27
CA ALA A 126 -19.98 2.03 -12.36
C ALA A 126 -20.48 0.78 -13.10
N LYS A 127 -19.60 -0.22 -13.30
CA LYS A 127 -19.96 -1.53 -13.87
C LYS A 127 -20.92 -2.29 -12.95
N LEU A 128 -20.64 -2.30 -11.65
CA LEU A 128 -21.45 -2.99 -10.63
C LEU A 128 -22.88 -2.45 -10.53
N ARG A 129 -23.06 -1.13 -10.71
CA ARG A 129 -24.38 -0.49 -10.72
C ARG A 129 -25.25 -0.90 -11.92
N LYS A 130 -24.65 -1.41 -13.00
CA LYS A 130 -25.37 -1.81 -14.22
C LYS A 130 -25.97 -3.22 -14.15
N GLY A 131 -25.77 -3.94 -13.04
CA GLY A 131 -26.52 -5.17 -12.72
C GLY A 131 -25.72 -6.46 -12.74
N GLU A 132 -24.44 -6.42 -13.11
CA GLU A 132 -23.53 -7.56 -13.09
C GLU A 132 -22.48 -7.42 -11.98
N GLY A 133 -21.92 -8.54 -11.53
CA GLY A 133 -20.47 -8.55 -11.42
C GLY A 133 -19.85 -8.33 -10.06
N ALA A 134 -20.42 -8.86 -8.98
CA ALA A 134 -19.58 -9.12 -7.79
C ALA A 134 -18.49 -10.17 -8.12
N ASP A 135 -18.86 -11.18 -8.91
CA ASP A 135 -17.93 -12.19 -9.43
C ASP A 135 -16.99 -11.59 -10.49
N ASP A 136 -17.49 -10.71 -11.38
CA ASP A 136 -16.65 -10.00 -12.36
C ASP A 136 -15.67 -9.03 -11.68
N ALA A 137 -16.13 -8.31 -10.65
CA ALA A 137 -15.30 -7.46 -9.83
C ALA A 137 -14.19 -8.27 -9.15
N ALA A 138 -14.53 -9.43 -8.59
CA ALA A 138 -13.54 -10.34 -8.01
C ALA A 138 -12.52 -10.82 -9.05
N GLY A 139 -12.96 -11.14 -10.27
CA GLY A 139 -12.07 -11.52 -11.37
C GLY A 139 -11.12 -10.39 -11.80
N ILE A 140 -11.59 -9.16 -11.86
CA ILE A 140 -10.74 -7.99 -12.17
C ILE A 140 -9.71 -7.77 -11.05
N PHE A 141 -10.12 -7.86 -9.79
CA PHE A 141 -9.16 -7.81 -8.67
C PHE A 141 -8.14 -8.95 -8.75
N ASP A 142 -8.56 -10.20 -9.01
CA ASP A 142 -7.66 -11.35 -9.14
C ASP A 142 -6.61 -11.12 -10.23
N ASN A 143 -7.03 -10.64 -11.40
CA ASN A 143 -6.13 -10.31 -12.52
C ASN A 143 -5.11 -9.23 -12.13
N VAL A 144 -5.55 -8.12 -11.54
CA VAL A 144 -4.64 -7.03 -11.13
C VAL A 144 -3.66 -7.52 -10.06
N ILE A 145 -4.13 -8.28 -9.06
CA ILE A 145 -3.28 -8.85 -8.02
C ILE A 145 -2.24 -9.80 -8.60
N ASN A 146 -2.62 -10.66 -9.55
CA ASN A 146 -1.69 -11.57 -10.20
C ASN A 146 -0.62 -10.81 -11.00
N SER A 147 -0.99 -9.80 -11.78
CA SER A 147 -0.03 -8.93 -12.48
C SER A 147 0.98 -8.26 -11.52
N VAL A 148 0.51 -7.80 -10.35
CA VAL A 148 1.38 -7.21 -9.33
C VAL A 148 2.33 -8.25 -8.74
N LYS A 149 1.84 -9.46 -8.47
CA LYS A 149 2.65 -10.57 -7.94
C LYS A 149 3.71 -11.01 -8.94
N ASP A 150 3.37 -11.04 -10.21
CA ASP A 150 4.29 -11.44 -11.28
C ASP A 150 5.36 -10.37 -11.52
N ALA A 151 5.00 -9.08 -11.58
CA ALA A 151 5.97 -7.99 -11.60
C ALA A 151 6.94 -8.05 -10.41
N GLY A 152 6.42 -8.36 -9.21
CA GLY A 152 7.24 -8.59 -8.03
C GLY A 152 8.21 -9.75 -8.20
N LYS A 153 7.74 -10.92 -8.66
CA LYS A 153 8.60 -12.09 -8.90
C LYS A 153 9.70 -11.79 -9.92
N GLU A 154 9.35 -11.18 -11.06
CA GLU A 154 10.29 -10.84 -12.13
C GLU A 154 11.38 -9.88 -11.65
N ALA A 155 11.05 -8.97 -10.73
CA ALA A 155 12.00 -8.06 -10.12
C ALA A 155 12.76 -8.65 -8.91
N GLY A 156 12.56 -9.93 -8.57
CA GLY A 156 13.17 -10.56 -7.38
C GLY A 156 12.62 -10.06 -6.05
N ALA A 157 11.39 -9.53 -6.06
CA ALA A 157 10.63 -9.01 -4.93
C ALA A 157 9.27 -9.72 -4.84
N PRO A 158 9.25 -11.04 -4.53
CA PRO A 158 8.02 -11.82 -4.57
C PRO A 158 6.98 -11.27 -3.59
N VAL A 159 5.76 -11.07 -4.09
CA VAL A 159 4.64 -10.58 -3.30
C VAL A 159 3.86 -11.76 -2.75
N VAL A 160 3.70 -11.77 -1.42
CA VAL A 160 2.92 -12.77 -0.70
C VAL A 160 1.73 -12.09 -0.05
N ASP A 161 0.58 -12.77 -0.08
CA ASP A 161 -0.66 -12.25 0.47
C ASP A 161 -0.51 -12.02 1.98
N LYS A 162 -0.81 -10.80 2.42
CA LYS A 162 -0.84 -10.39 3.83
C LYS A 162 -2.23 -9.87 4.13
N VAL A 163 -3.00 -10.63 4.89
CA VAL A 163 -4.37 -10.26 5.24
C VAL A 163 -4.32 -9.11 6.25
N PRO A 164 -4.84 -7.91 5.92
CA PRO A 164 -4.94 -6.83 6.89
C PRO A 164 -6.05 -7.13 7.91
N SER A 165 -5.95 -6.52 9.09
CA SER A 165 -7.01 -6.53 10.08
C SER A 165 -8.22 -5.70 9.60
N MET A 166 -9.41 -5.97 10.15
CA MET A 166 -10.62 -5.21 9.81
C MET A 166 -10.49 -3.72 10.13
N SER A 167 -9.81 -3.35 11.22
CA SER A 167 -9.53 -1.94 11.54
C SER A 167 -8.65 -1.28 10.49
N GLN A 168 -7.68 -2.01 9.92
CA GLN A 168 -6.85 -1.49 8.83
C GLN A 168 -7.62 -1.27 7.52
N LEU A 169 -8.72 -1.99 7.31
CA LEU A 169 -9.60 -1.78 6.15
C LEU A 169 -10.48 -0.54 6.28
N GLY A 170 -10.91 -0.21 7.51
CA GLY A 170 -11.86 0.87 7.79
C GLY A 170 -11.25 2.26 7.94
N GLY A 171 -9.96 2.34 8.24
CA GLY A 171 -9.29 3.60 8.61
C GLY A 171 -9.29 3.83 10.11
#